data_AF-A0A955J2V1-F1
#
_entry.id   AF-A0A955J2V1-F1
#
_cell.length_a   1.000
_cell.length_b   1.000
_cell.length_c   1.000
_cell.angle_alpha   90.00
_cell.angle_beta   90.00
_cell.angle_gamma   90.00
#
_symmetry.space_group_name_H-M   'P 1'
#
loop_
_entity.id
_entity.type
_entity.pdbx_description
1 polymer ?
#
loop_
_entity_poly.entity_id
_entity_poly.type
_entity_poly.pdbx_seq_one_letter_code
_entity_poly.pdbx_strand_id
1 'polypeptide(L)'
;MASQLSKKPYLNDKTNILINVTLCTDTEITKQNKKYFSRDYPTDVLSFTFEDNREDNSLYLGDVLVNKDQAGRQAEEYGNSVEEEISELVAHGILHLLGVHHPDDDDHSVHGIAKEPTK
;
A
#
# COMPACT_ATOMS: atom_id res chain seq x y z
N MET A 1 -5.05 -22.84 17.52
CA MET A 1 -3.92 -21.97 17.10
C MET A 1 -3.30 -22.48 15.80
N ALA A 2 -4.05 -22.46 14.70
CA ALA A 2 -3.55 -22.71 13.35
C ALA A 2 -4.68 -22.39 12.34
N SER A 3 -4.83 -21.14 11.91
CA SER A 3 -5.62 -20.81 10.70
C SER A 3 -5.48 -19.35 10.25
N GLN A 4 -4.25 -18.85 10.15
CA GLN A 4 -3.99 -17.75 9.23
C GLN A 4 -2.79 -18.15 8.38
N LEU A 5 -2.98 -19.21 7.57
CA LEU A 5 -2.16 -19.39 6.38
C LEU A 5 -2.24 -18.07 5.59
N SER A 6 -1.10 -17.58 5.10
CA SER A 6 -1.08 -16.35 4.31
C SER A 6 -2.13 -16.44 3.21
N LYS A 7 -2.88 -15.35 2.97
CA LYS A 7 -3.90 -15.33 1.91
C LYS A 7 -3.32 -15.57 0.50
N LYS A 8 -1.99 -15.60 0.39
CA LYS A 8 -1.21 -15.78 -0.84
C LYS A 8 -0.11 -16.85 -0.64
N PRO A 9 -0.47 -18.15 -0.56
CA PRO A 9 0.50 -19.23 -0.30
C PRO A 9 1.54 -19.41 -1.43
N TYR A 10 1.21 -19.01 -2.65
CA TYR A 10 2.09 -19.05 -3.84
C TYR A 10 3.29 -18.10 -3.73
N LEU A 11 3.30 -17.18 -2.76
CA LEU A 11 4.47 -16.34 -2.50
C LEU A 11 5.67 -17.15 -2.03
N ASN A 12 5.44 -18.30 -1.38
CA ASN A 12 6.51 -19.18 -0.89
C ASN A 12 7.26 -19.90 -2.01
N ASP A 13 6.68 -19.96 -3.21
CA ASP A 13 7.27 -20.63 -4.38
C ASP A 13 8.17 -19.68 -5.20
N LYS A 14 8.25 -18.40 -4.82
CA LYS A 14 8.98 -17.36 -5.55
C LYS A 14 10.39 -17.18 -4.99
N THR A 15 11.34 -16.98 -5.90
CA THR A 15 12.74 -16.71 -5.54
C THR A 15 12.88 -15.33 -4.91
N ASN A 16 12.18 -14.34 -5.46
CA ASN A 16 12.15 -12.97 -4.96
C ASN A 16 10.74 -12.39 -5.06
N ILE A 17 10.39 -11.52 -4.13
CA ILE A 17 9.16 -10.72 -4.15
C ILE A 17 9.57 -9.25 -4.22
N LEU A 18 9.05 -8.54 -5.21
CA LEU A 18 9.38 -7.15 -5.48
C LEU A 18 8.17 -6.27 -5.17
N ILE A 19 8.41 -5.21 -4.41
CA ILE A 19 7.42 -4.18 -4.06
C ILE A 19 8.07 -2.83 -4.34
N ASN A 20 7.36 -1.95 -5.04
CA ASN A 20 7.78 -0.57 -5.22
C ASN A 20 7.17 0.31 -4.13
N VAL A 21 7.98 1.12 -3.45
CA VAL A 21 7.49 2.08 -2.44
C VAL A 21 7.86 3.48 -2.90
N THR A 22 6.87 4.35 -3.01
CA THR A 22 7.05 5.74 -3.46
C THR A 22 6.56 6.69 -2.38
N LEU A 23 7.45 7.56 -1.90
CA LEU A 23 7.06 8.69 -1.05
C LEU A 23 6.57 9.84 -1.94
N CYS A 24 5.40 10.37 -1.63
CA CYS A 24 4.74 11.39 -2.41
C CYS A 24 4.10 12.46 -1.52
N THR A 25 3.71 13.56 -2.14
CA THR A 25 3.02 14.69 -1.53
C THR A 25 1.50 14.55 -1.59
N ASP A 26 0.77 15.39 -0.85
CA ASP A 26 -0.70 15.47 -0.90
C ASP A 26 -1.21 15.64 -2.34
N THR A 27 -0.54 16.47 -3.13
CA THR A 27 -0.94 16.77 -4.52
C THR A 27 -0.79 15.53 -5.40
N GLU A 28 0.32 14.80 -5.25
CA GLU A 28 0.60 13.61 -6.04
C GLU A 28 -0.35 12.47 -5.69
N ILE A 29 -0.59 12.21 -4.40
CA ILE A 29 -1.48 11.13 -3.99
C ILE A 29 -2.94 11.45 -4.30
N THR A 30 -3.39 12.71 -4.17
CA THR A 30 -4.74 13.13 -4.57
C THR A 30 -4.98 12.86 -6.05
N LYS A 31 -4.00 13.16 -6.90
CA LYS A 31 -4.08 12.86 -8.34
C LYS A 31 -4.25 11.36 -8.62
N GLN A 32 -3.51 10.50 -7.91
CA GLN A 32 -3.65 9.05 -8.08
C GLN A 32 -4.97 8.55 -7.49
N ASN A 33 -5.39 9.06 -6.34
CA ASN A 33 -6.63 8.71 -5.68
C ASN A 33 -7.85 9.04 -6.57
N LYS A 34 -7.82 10.21 -7.20
CA LYS A 34 -8.83 10.61 -8.18
C LYS A 34 -8.82 9.72 -9.41
N LYS A 35 -7.63 9.43 -9.94
CA LYS A 35 -7.45 8.64 -11.16
C LYS A 35 -7.95 7.21 -11.01
N TYR A 36 -7.64 6.55 -9.89
CA TYR A 36 -7.86 5.11 -9.73
C TYR A 36 -9.06 4.78 -8.84
N PHE A 37 -9.48 5.68 -7.95
CA PHE A 37 -10.58 5.45 -6.99
C PHE A 37 -11.69 6.48 -7.08
N SER A 38 -11.62 7.43 -8.03
CA SER A 38 -12.61 8.51 -8.20
C SER A 38 -12.81 9.38 -6.95
N ARG A 39 -11.78 9.48 -6.10
CA ARG A 39 -11.77 10.23 -4.84
C ARG A 39 -10.84 11.44 -4.95
N ASP A 40 -11.39 12.64 -4.80
CA ASP A 40 -10.66 13.90 -5.03
C ASP A 40 -10.20 14.54 -3.71
N TYR A 41 -9.47 13.76 -2.91
CA TYR A 41 -8.88 14.19 -1.64
C TYR A 41 -7.59 13.40 -1.34
N PRO A 42 -6.65 13.96 -0.55
CA PRO A 42 -5.44 13.25 -0.15
C PRO A 42 -5.78 12.09 0.79
N THR A 43 -4.96 11.04 0.77
CA THR A 43 -5.03 9.93 1.73
C THR A 43 -3.62 9.63 2.23
N ASP A 44 -3.51 8.77 3.23
CA ASP A 44 -2.26 8.41 3.87
C ASP A 44 -1.44 7.46 2.99
N VAL A 45 -2.10 6.46 2.40
CA VAL A 45 -1.46 5.42 1.58
C VAL A 45 -2.39 4.89 0.48
N LEU A 46 -1.82 4.53 -0.67
CA LEU A 46 -2.48 3.76 -1.73
C LEU A 46 -1.67 2.51 -2.04
N SER A 47 -2.35 1.37 -2.28
CA SER A 47 -1.70 0.09 -2.54
C SER A 47 -2.23 -0.58 -3.81
N PHE A 48 -1.39 -0.69 -4.82
CA PHE A 48 -1.72 -1.24 -6.14
C PHE A 48 -1.19 -2.67 -6.25
N THR A 49 -2.08 -3.65 -6.46
CA THR A 49 -1.67 -5.06 -6.55
C THR A 49 -1.59 -5.49 -8.02
N PHE A 50 -0.42 -5.99 -8.44
CA PHE A 50 -0.12 -6.38 -9.82
C PHE A 50 0.02 -7.89 -10.01
N GLU A 51 0.80 -8.54 -9.13
CA GLU A 51 1.08 -9.99 -9.16
C GLU A 51 1.71 -10.49 -10.48
N ASP A 52 2.62 -9.71 -11.04
CA ASP A 52 3.28 -10.00 -12.31
C ASP A 52 4.46 -10.98 -12.13
N ASN A 53 4.34 -12.14 -12.79
CA ASN A 53 5.30 -13.24 -12.67
C ASN A 53 6.40 -13.09 -13.73
N ARG A 54 7.66 -13.14 -13.29
CA ARG A 54 8.82 -12.94 -14.16
C ARG A 54 9.52 -14.26 -14.49
N GLU A 55 10.28 -14.27 -15.59
CA GLU A 55 10.99 -15.45 -16.10
C GLU A 55 12.02 -16.01 -15.11
N ASP A 56 12.57 -15.16 -14.23
CA ASP A 56 13.54 -15.53 -13.19
C ASP A 56 12.90 -16.09 -11.90
N ASN A 57 11.61 -16.43 -11.95
CA ASN A 57 10.80 -16.87 -10.82
C ASN A 57 10.67 -15.80 -9.70
N SER A 58 10.89 -14.52 -10.02
CA SER A 58 10.47 -13.42 -9.16
C SER A 58 9.01 -13.02 -9.41
N LEU A 59 8.41 -12.38 -8.41
CA LEU A 59 7.05 -11.82 -8.48
C LEU A 59 7.10 -10.33 -8.19
N TYR A 60 6.58 -9.51 -9.10
CA TYR A 60 6.25 -8.13 -8.78
C TYR A 60 4.87 -8.06 -8.13
N LEU A 61 4.86 -7.87 -6.82
CA LEU A 61 3.62 -7.93 -6.04
C LEU A 61 2.78 -6.67 -6.23
N GLY A 62 3.39 -5.50 -6.16
CA GLY A 62 2.63 -4.27 -6.05
C GLY A 62 3.43 -2.98 -5.91
N ASP A 63 2.69 -1.87 -5.91
CA ASP A 63 3.17 -0.53 -5.56
C ASP A 63 2.49 -0.06 -4.28
N VAL A 64 3.24 0.63 -3.43
CA VAL A 64 2.75 1.36 -2.26
C VAL A 64 3.14 2.82 -2.40
N LEU A 65 2.16 3.72 -2.44
CA LEU A 65 2.36 5.16 -2.43
C LEU A 65 2.06 5.67 -1.04
N VAL A 66 3.04 6.31 -0.40
CA VAL A 66 2.94 6.84 0.96
C VAL A 66 2.98 8.36 0.91
N ASN A 67 2.00 8.99 1.54
CA ASN A 67 1.90 10.45 1.63
C ASN A 67 2.73 10.97 2.80
N LYS A 68 3.90 11.53 2.50
CA LYS A 68 4.83 12.03 3.53
C LYS A 68 4.29 13.29 4.22
N ASP A 69 3.45 14.08 3.54
CA ASP A 69 2.89 15.30 4.12
C ASP A 69 1.87 14.94 5.21
N GLN A 70 1.11 13.86 4.98
CA GLN A 70 0.18 13.30 5.95
C GLN A 70 0.89 12.61 7.11
N ALA A 71 1.96 11.84 6.83
CA ALA A 71 2.81 11.27 7.88
C ALA A 71 3.39 12.37 8.79
N GLY A 72 3.77 13.52 8.22
CA GLY A 72 4.22 14.69 9.00
C GLY A 72 3.14 15.23 9.94
N ARG A 73 1.89 15.30 9.49
CA ARG A 73 0.76 15.74 10.32
C ARG A 73 0.45 14.72 11.44
N GLN A 74 0.48 13.43 11.12
CA GLN A 74 0.26 12.35 12.09
C GLN A 74 1.37 12.31 13.16
N ALA A 75 2.62 12.51 12.75
CA ALA A 75 3.76 12.58 13.66
C ALA A 75 3.60 13.71 14.68
N GLU A 76 3.16 14.89 14.24
CA GLU A 76 2.87 16.02 15.14
C GLU A 76 1.68 15.74 16.07
N GLU A 77 0.62 15.12 15.56
CA GLU A 77 -0.60 14.81 16.33
C GLU A 77 -0.39 13.73 17.38
N TYR A 78 0.31 12.66 17.03
CA TYR A 78 0.52 11.49 17.89
C TYR A 78 1.81 11.54 18.71
N GLY A 79 2.70 12.50 18.42
CA GLY A 79 3.97 12.67 19.12
C GLY A 79 5.04 11.65 18.71
N ASN A 80 4.91 11.07 17.51
CA ASN A 80 5.87 10.15 16.91
C ASN A 80 6.87 10.90 16.02
N SER A 81 7.92 10.21 15.58
CA SER A 81 8.77 10.70 14.50
C SER A 81 8.11 10.49 13.14
N VAL A 82 8.45 11.33 12.16
CA VAL A 82 7.96 11.18 10.77
C VAL A 82 8.40 9.84 10.19
N GLU A 83 9.59 9.36 10.54
CA GLU A 83 10.11 8.07 10.13
C GLU A 83 9.29 6.88 10.68
N GLU A 84 8.81 6.98 11.91
CA GLU A 84 7.91 5.97 12.51
C GLU A 84 6.58 5.92 11.76
N GLU A 85 5.94 7.06 11.53
CA GLU A 85 4.67 7.14 10.79
C GLU A 85 4.82 6.60 9.35
N ILE A 86 5.89 7.00 8.64
CA ILE A 86 6.16 6.46 7.30
C ILE A 86 6.35 4.93 7.35
N SER A 87 7.05 4.42 8.37
CA SER A 87 7.28 2.98 8.51
C SER A 87 5.97 2.23 8.74
N GLU A 88 5.08 2.77 9.57
CA GLU A 88 3.74 2.22 9.80
C GLU A 88 2.90 2.22 8.52
N LEU A 89 2.87 3.34 7.78
CA LEU A 89 2.14 3.44 6.50
C LEU A 89 2.68 2.49 5.43
N VAL A 90 4.01 2.28 5.36
CA VAL A 90 4.61 1.29 4.47
C VAL A 90 4.18 -0.12 4.87
N ALA A 91 4.26 -0.46 6.16
CA ALA A 91 3.86 -1.78 6.65
C ALA A 91 2.38 -2.04 6.37
N HIS A 92 1.50 -1.06 6.63
CA HIS A 92 0.08 -1.11 6.33
C HIS A 92 -0.18 -1.32 4.83
N GLY A 93 0.49 -0.55 3.97
CA GLY A 93 0.40 -0.70 2.53
C GLY A 93 0.82 -2.09 2.03
N ILE A 94 1.88 -2.68 2.61
CA ILE A 94 2.32 -4.04 2.29
C ILE A 94 1.30 -5.08 2.77
N LEU A 95 0.70 -4.91 3.96
CA LEU A 95 -0.35 -5.80 4.45
C LEU A 95 -1.54 -5.86 3.48
N HIS A 96 -1.91 -4.73 2.87
CA HIS A 96 -2.93 -4.69 1.83
C HIS A 96 -2.52 -5.43 0.56
N LEU A 97 -1.26 -5.31 0.12
CA LEU A 97 -0.76 -6.12 -0.99
C LEU A 97 -0.82 -7.63 -0.68
N LEU A 98 -0.69 -8.03 0.59
CA LEU A 98 -0.86 -9.41 1.04
C LEU A 98 -2.33 -9.84 1.19
N GLY A 99 -3.27 -8.93 0.95
CA GLY A 99 -4.71 -9.14 1.10
C GLY A 99 -5.20 -9.09 2.54
N VAL A 100 -4.39 -8.64 3.50
CA VAL A 100 -4.82 -8.37 4.87
C VAL A 100 -5.48 -6.99 4.89
N HIS A 101 -6.73 -6.94 5.35
CA HIS A 101 -7.54 -5.73 5.42
C HIS A 101 -8.03 -5.58 6.85
N HIS A 102 -8.05 -4.36 7.38
CA HIS A 102 -8.59 -4.10 8.71
C HIS A 102 -10.11 -3.91 8.62
N PRO A 103 -10.89 -4.37 9.62
CA PRO A 103 -12.33 -4.14 9.66
C PRO A 103 -12.70 -2.66 9.81
N ASP A 104 -11.82 -1.88 10.46
CA ASP A 104 -11.97 -0.44 10.72
C ASP A 104 -11.14 0.40 9.72
N ASP A 105 -10.96 -0.10 8.49
CA ASP A 105 -10.46 0.65 7.34
C ASP A 105 -11.50 1.74 6.97
N ASP A 106 -11.76 2.66 7.90
CA ASP A 106 -12.77 3.71 7.86
C ASP A 106 -12.09 5.07 7.61
N ASP A 107 -12.58 5.75 6.57
CA ASP A 107 -12.38 7.14 6.10
C ASP A 107 -10.97 7.73 5.92
N HIS A 108 -9.95 7.35 6.70
CA HIS A 108 -8.60 7.94 6.67
C HIS A 108 -7.62 7.20 5.75
N SER A 109 -7.74 5.87 5.67
CA SER A 109 -6.99 5.05 4.72
C SER A 109 -7.90 4.68 3.56
N VAL A 110 -7.63 5.22 2.37
CA VAL A 110 -8.39 4.91 1.18
C VAL A 110 -7.76 3.70 0.51
N HIS A 111 -8.36 2.52 0.75
CA HIS A 111 -7.89 1.28 0.15
C HIS A 111 -8.28 1.22 -1.30
N GLY A 112 -7.26 1.31 -2.12
CA GLY A 112 -7.42 1.31 -3.53
C GLY A 112 -6.80 0.08 -4.18
N ILE A 113 -7.52 -1.03 -4.29
CA ILE A 113 -7.07 -2.15 -5.13
C ILE A 113 -7.39 -1.79 -6.59
N ALA A 114 -6.55 -0.96 -7.20
CA ALA A 114 -6.50 -0.92 -8.65
C ALA A 114 -5.69 -2.14 -9.11
N LYS A 115 -6.38 -3.08 -9.76
CA LYS A 115 -5.73 -4.03 -10.66
C LYS A 115 -5.15 -3.23 -11.84
N GLU A 116 -4.18 -3.79 -12.57
CA GLU A 116 -3.62 -3.15 -13.77
C GLU A 116 -4.70 -2.39 -14.55
N PRO A 117 -4.44 -1.15 -15.02
CA PRO A 117 -5.30 -0.56 -16.01
C PRO A 117 -5.36 -1.55 -17.18
N THR A 118 -6.52 -2.17 -17.39
CA THR A 118 -6.77 -2.99 -18.56
C THR A 118 -6.32 -2.19 -19.77
N LYS A 119 -5.26 -2.69 -20.44
CA LYS A 119 -4.76 -2.14 -21.70
C LYS A 119 -5.89 -1.95 -22.71
#